data_AF-A0AB36H249-F1
#
_entry.id   AF-A0AB36H249-F1
#
_cell.length_a   1.000
_cell.length_b   1.000
_cell.length_c   1.000
_cell.angle_alpha   90.00
_cell.angle_beta   90.00
_cell.angle_gamma   90.00
#
_symmetry.space_group_name_H-M   'P 1'
#
loop_
_entity.id
_entity.type
_entity.pdbx_description
1 polymer ?
#
loop_
_entity_poly.entity_id
_entity_poly.type
_entity_poly.pdbx_seq_one_letter_code
_entity_poly.pdbx_strand_id
1 'polypeptide(L)'
;MSATPIDATSNVSGVAAMSPPGSLVRVRDETWLVIPMERTSDGAFFTVRGVSDFVEGIEAQFYESLDRVVPVNPREARLVGDASPHYRKTRLWLE
;
A
#
# COMPACT_ATOMS: atom_id res chain seq x y z
N MET A 1 -40.97 7.34 14.87
CA MET A 1 -39.71 6.57 14.84
C MET A 1 -39.42 6.23 13.39
N SER A 2 -38.65 7.07 12.70
CA SER A 2 -38.23 6.81 11.33
C SER A 2 -36.72 6.89 11.31
N ALA A 3 -36.06 5.78 11.02
CA ALA A 3 -34.62 5.73 10.86
C ALA A 3 -34.26 6.34 9.50
N THR A 4 -33.37 7.34 9.51
CA THR A 4 -32.79 7.92 8.30
C THR A 4 -31.89 6.89 7.62
N PRO A 5 -31.93 6.72 6.28
CA PRO A 5 -31.03 5.80 5.61
C PRO A 5 -29.61 6.39 5.58
N ILE A 6 -28.62 5.56 5.90
CA ILE A 6 -27.21 5.88 5.70
C ILE A 6 -26.93 5.90 4.20
N ASP A 7 -26.63 7.08 3.65
CA ASP A 7 -26.25 7.24 2.26
C ASP A 7 -24.87 6.61 2.02
N ALA A 8 -24.82 5.59 1.16
CA ALA A 8 -23.66 4.70 0.99
C ALA A 8 -22.67 5.18 -0.09
N THR A 9 -22.52 6.49 -0.31
CA THR A 9 -21.83 7.02 -1.51
C THR A 9 -20.53 7.80 -1.24
N SER A 10 -20.09 8.02 0.00
CA SER A 10 -19.05 9.04 0.29
C SER A 10 -17.68 8.57 0.78
N ASN A 11 -17.18 7.36 0.42
CA ASN A 11 -15.87 6.94 0.95
C ASN A 11 -14.89 6.26 0.00
N VAL A 12 -14.93 6.58 -1.29
CA VAL A 12 -13.93 6.08 -2.28
C VAL A 12 -12.72 7.02 -2.41
N SER A 13 -12.73 8.22 -1.80
CA SER A 13 -11.69 9.24 -2.06
C SER A 13 -10.51 9.26 -1.07
N GLY A 14 -10.51 8.40 -0.05
CA GLY A 14 -9.51 8.44 1.03
C GLY A 14 -8.20 7.71 0.73
N VAL A 15 -8.26 6.57 0.03
CA VAL A 15 -7.10 5.69 -0.19
C VAL A 15 -6.09 6.34 -1.12
N ALA A 16 -6.53 6.81 -2.29
CA ALA A 16 -5.70 7.59 -3.21
C ALA A 16 -5.05 8.83 -2.57
N ALA A 17 -5.76 9.55 -1.70
CA ALA A 17 -5.20 10.70 -0.99
C ALA A 17 -4.13 10.31 0.05
N MET A 18 -4.23 9.11 0.61
CA MET A 18 -3.28 8.56 1.59
C MET A 18 -2.12 7.80 0.95
N SER A 19 -2.14 7.59 -0.37
CA SER A 19 -1.16 6.80 -1.12
C SER A 19 -0.50 7.58 -2.27
N PRO A 20 0.25 8.66 -1.99
CA PRO A 20 1.00 9.37 -3.02
C PRO A 20 2.14 8.52 -3.61
N PRO A 21 2.72 8.91 -4.76
CA PRO A 21 3.99 8.38 -5.25
C PRO A 21 5.06 8.26 -4.15
N GLY A 22 5.74 7.12 -4.10
CA GLY A 22 6.75 6.80 -3.08
C GLY A 22 6.18 6.22 -1.77
N SER A 23 4.86 6.20 -1.59
CA SER A 23 4.24 5.49 -0.47
C SER A 23 4.14 3.98 -0.72
N LEU A 24 3.86 3.22 0.34
CA LEU A 24 3.62 1.78 0.28
C LEU A 24 2.13 1.47 0.40
N VAL A 25 1.67 0.51 -0.39
CA VAL A 25 0.33 -0.06 -0.30
C VAL A 25 0.42 -1.58 -0.21
N ARG A 26 -0.54 -2.19 0.48
CA ARG A 26 -0.74 -3.64 0.51
C ARG A 26 -1.93 -3.99 -0.38
N VAL A 27 -1.69 -4.89 -1.34
CA VAL A 27 -2.69 -5.38 -2.29
C VAL A 27 -2.45 -6.87 -2.50
N ARG A 28 -3.51 -7.68 -2.34
CA ARG A 28 -3.43 -9.16 -2.43
C ARG A 28 -2.33 -9.76 -1.54
N ASP A 29 -2.26 -9.28 -0.29
CA ASP A 29 -1.29 -9.66 0.73
C ASP A 29 0.19 -9.33 0.43
N GLU A 30 0.46 -8.75 -0.73
CA GLU A 30 1.79 -8.31 -1.12
C GLU A 30 1.98 -6.81 -0.91
N THR A 31 3.24 -6.40 -0.70
CA THR A 31 3.60 -5.00 -0.47
C THR A 31 4.18 -4.39 -1.74
N TRP A 32 3.67 -3.21 -2.08
CA TRP A 32 3.97 -2.53 -3.33
C TRP A 32 4.34 -1.07 -3.10
N LEU A 33 5.33 -0.58 -3.85
CA LEU A 33 5.72 0.83 -3.93
C LEU A 33 4.88 1.53 -5.00
N VAL A 34 4.21 2.61 -4.64
CA VAL A 34 3.45 3.46 -5.58
C VAL A 34 4.44 4.28 -6.43
N ILE A 35 4.34 4.18 -7.76
CA ILE A 35 5.16 4.97 -8.69
C ILE A 35 4.32 6.15 -9.24
N PRO A 36 3.59 6.09 -10.37
CA PRO A 36 2.53 7.05 -10.66
C PRO A 36 1.13 6.53 -10.27
N MET A 37 0.21 7.47 -10.02
CA MET A 37 -1.22 7.19 -9.82
C MET A 37 -2.06 8.09 -10.72
N GLU A 38 -3.17 7.56 -11.22
CA GLU A 38 -4.18 8.30 -11.98
C GLU A 38 -5.56 8.18 -11.32
N ARG A 39 -6.44 9.16 -11.57
CA ARG A 39 -7.84 9.08 -11.15
C ARG A 39 -8.71 8.72 -12.34
N THR A 40 -9.54 7.70 -12.16
CA THR A 40 -10.56 7.28 -13.13
C THR A 40 -11.95 7.63 -12.59
N SER A 41 -12.98 7.58 -13.45
CA SER A 41 -14.38 7.78 -13.04
C SER A 41 -14.83 6.84 -11.92
N ASP A 42 -14.22 5.65 -11.85
CA ASP A 42 -14.68 4.55 -11.01
C ASP A 42 -13.76 4.29 -9.81
N GLY A 43 -12.82 5.20 -9.53
CA GLY A 43 -11.83 5.08 -8.45
C GLY A 43 -10.40 5.36 -8.93
N ALA A 44 -9.43 5.27 -8.03
CA ALA A 44 -8.03 5.46 -8.40
C ALA A 44 -7.44 4.23 -9.10
N PHE A 45 -6.47 4.53 -9.97
CA PHE A 45 -5.64 3.58 -10.69
C PHE A 45 -4.20 3.71 -10.19
N PHE A 46 -3.65 2.61 -9.70
CA PHE A 46 -2.31 2.55 -9.13
C PHE A 46 -1.37 1.81 -10.06
N THR A 47 -0.25 2.43 -10.42
CA THR A 47 0.91 1.72 -10.96
C THR A 47 1.92 1.54 -9.84
N VAL A 48 2.36 0.30 -9.66
CA VAL A 48 3.19 -0.07 -8.52
C VAL A 48 4.34 -1.01 -8.90
N ARG A 49 5.39 -1.02 -8.09
CA ARG A 49 6.49 -1.99 -8.15
C ARG A 49 6.54 -2.81 -6.87
N GLY A 50 6.66 -4.12 -6.98
CA GLY A 50 6.69 -5.02 -5.84
C GLY A 50 8.00 -4.90 -5.06
N VAL A 51 7.86 -4.92 -3.73
CA VAL A 51 8.97 -4.77 -2.77
C VAL A 51 8.98 -5.88 -1.70
N SER A 52 8.00 -6.78 -1.72
CA SER A 52 8.01 -8.01 -0.93
C SER A 52 8.55 -9.18 -1.75
N ASP A 53 9.06 -10.21 -1.04
CA ASP A 53 9.80 -11.34 -1.59
C ASP A 53 9.14 -12.02 -2.81
N PHE A 54 7.81 -12.10 -2.87
CA PHE A 54 7.10 -12.77 -3.96
C PHE A 54 6.86 -11.89 -5.20
N VAL A 55 7.01 -10.58 -5.07
CA VAL A 55 6.74 -9.60 -6.14
C VAL A 55 7.92 -8.69 -6.40
N GLU A 56 9.08 -8.97 -5.81
CA GLU A 56 10.28 -8.16 -5.97
C GLU A 56 10.63 -8.00 -7.46
N GLY A 57 10.77 -6.76 -7.90
CA GLY A 57 11.07 -6.42 -9.30
C GLY A 57 9.90 -6.57 -10.27
N ILE A 58 8.71 -6.97 -9.81
CA ILE A 58 7.50 -7.07 -10.63
C ILE A 58 6.78 -5.71 -10.64
N GLU A 59 6.32 -5.27 -11.81
CA GLU A 59 5.41 -4.13 -11.97
C GLU A 59 3.97 -4.62 -12.12
N ALA A 60 3.03 -3.90 -11.50
CA ALA A 60 1.61 -4.24 -11.53
C ALA A 60 0.73 -2.99 -11.56
N GLN A 61 -0.54 -3.20 -11.94
CA GLN A 61 -1.57 -2.18 -11.99
C GLN A 61 -2.81 -2.65 -11.23
N PHE A 62 -3.38 -1.75 -10.42
CA PHE A 62 -4.55 -2.05 -9.60
C PHE A 62 -5.62 -0.96 -9.73
N TYR A 63 -6.87 -1.38 -9.76
CA TYR A 63 -8.03 -0.50 -9.71
C TYR A 63 -8.70 -0.62 -8.34
N GLU A 64 -8.98 0.50 -7.67
CA GLU A 64 -9.71 0.47 -6.39
C GLU A 64 -11.08 -0.21 -6.49
N SER A 65 -11.69 -0.20 -7.67
CA SER A 65 -12.97 -0.86 -7.93
C SER A 65 -12.87 -2.38 -7.99
N LEU A 66 -11.68 -2.95 -8.26
CA LEU A 66 -11.46 -4.38 -8.44
C LEU A 66 -10.62 -4.99 -7.31
N ASP A 67 -9.73 -4.21 -6.72
CA ASP A 67 -8.76 -4.66 -5.73
C ASP A 67 -8.88 -3.87 -4.44
N ARG A 68 -8.69 -4.58 -3.32
CA ARG A 68 -8.62 -3.93 -2.01
C ARG A 68 -7.22 -3.34 -1.82
N VAL A 69 -7.11 -2.04 -2.03
CA VAL A 69 -5.88 -1.28 -1.79
C VAL A 69 -5.87 -0.75 -0.36
N VAL A 70 -4.86 -1.14 0.43
CA VAL A 70 -4.70 -0.70 1.82
C VAL A 70 -3.40 0.09 1.97
N PRO A 71 -3.45 1.40 2.28
CA PRO A 71 -2.23 2.17 2.54
C PRO A 71 -1.47 1.64 3.75
N VAL A 72 -0.15 1.55 3.66
CA VAL A 72 0.71 1.21 4.79
C VAL A 72 0.97 2.48 5.59
N ASN A 73 0.67 2.46 6.89
CA ASN A 73 0.91 3.58 7.79
C ASN A 73 2.28 3.44 8.49
N PRO A 74 3.26 4.32 8.21
CA PRO A 74 4.58 4.25 8.86
C PRO A 74 4.52 4.41 10.38
N ARG A 75 3.48 5.07 10.92
CA ARG A 75 3.33 5.26 12.37
C ARG A 75 3.00 3.96 13.12
N GLU A 76 2.50 2.95 12.40
CA GLU A 76 2.18 1.62 12.96
C GLU A 76 3.38 0.67 12.86
N ALA A 77 4.49 1.09 12.24
CA ALA A 77 5.69 0.29 12.15
C ALA A 77 6.24 -0.01 13.55
N ARG A 78 6.41 -1.31 13.83
CA ARG A 78 7.02 -1.78 15.09
C ARG A 78 8.50 -1.99 14.91
N LEU A 79 9.31 -1.32 15.72
CA LEU A 79 10.74 -1.57 15.81
C LEU A 79 10.99 -2.99 16.32
N VAL A 80 11.80 -3.76 15.58
CA VAL A 80 12.24 -5.11 15.94
C VAL A 80 13.75 -5.11 15.95
N GLY A 81 14.35 -5.44 17.10
CA GLY A 81 15.80 -5.59 17.22
C GLY A 81 16.30 -6.84 16.50
N ASP A 82 17.51 -6.77 15.93
CA ASP A 82 18.16 -7.93 15.31
C ASP A 82 18.76 -8.87 16.37
N ALA A 83 18.16 -10.04 16.52
CA ALA A 83 18.63 -11.09 17.43
C ALA A 83 19.65 -12.06 16.79
N SER A 84 20.08 -11.81 15.56
CA SER A 84 21.05 -12.68 14.88
C SER A 84 22.46 -12.51 15.46
N PRO A 85 23.30 -13.57 15.43
CA PRO A 85 24.68 -13.47 15.88
C PRO A 85 25.41 -12.34 15.17
N HIS A 86 26.04 -11.45 15.94
CA HIS A 86 26.76 -10.27 15.42
C HIS A 86 25.89 -9.33 14.57
N TYR A 87 24.57 -9.30 14.79
CA TYR A 87 23.62 -8.40 14.11
C TYR A 87 23.66 -8.49 12.58
N ARG A 88 23.91 -9.69 12.05
CA ARG A 88 24.14 -9.89 10.62
C ARG A 88 22.94 -9.56 9.72
N LYS A 89 21.71 -9.53 10.23
CA LYS A 89 20.50 -9.21 9.43
C LYS A 89 20.35 -7.71 9.18
N THR A 90 20.91 -6.86 10.04
CA THR A 90 20.79 -5.39 9.92
C THR A 90 22.08 -4.73 9.42
N ARG A 91 23.16 -5.49 9.18
CA ARG A 91 24.40 -4.92 8.61
C ARG A 91 24.15 -4.40 7.20
N LEU A 92 24.47 -3.13 6.99
CA LEU A 92 24.56 -2.52 5.65
C LEU A 92 25.85 -3.02 5.00
N TRP A 93 25.72 -3.73 3.88
CA TRP A 93 26.83 -4.11 3.01
C TRP A 93 26.89 -3.09 1.87
N LEU A 94 28.07 -2.50 1.66
CA LEU A 94 28.34 -1.58 0.56
C LEU A 94 29.23 -2.33 -0.44
N GLU A 95 28.77 -2.44 -1.68
CA GLU A 95 29.52 -2.96 -2.83
C GLU A 95 30.10 -1.79 -3.65
#